data_AF-A0A960LMZ3-F1
#
_entry.id   AF-A0A960LMZ3-F1
#
_cell.length_a   1.000
_cell.length_b   1.000
_cell.length_c   1.000
_cell.angle_alpha   90.00
_cell.angle_beta   90.00
_cell.angle_gamma   90.00
#
_symmetry.space_group_name_H-M   'P 1'
#
loop_
_entity.id
_entity.type
_entity.pdbx_description
1 polymer ?
#
loop_
_entity_poly.entity_id
_entity_poly.type
_entity_poly.pdbx_seq_one_letter_code
_entity_poly.pdbx_strand_id
1 'polypeptide(L)'
;MRNLGLVLFLTIGMGKADEGAGIALPLPLPQMAPQVEEEPSAAPRVSEVTTEKTAEERVEHEPKKGPDAYDKLTLRDGSVFEKCRVIRADPDALLVEHSRGMARLSLFELPASVQEEWGFDPFKATEYFKAETARQRELRWRMFWERQQYESEQAQQEDEQRLMATAAREWVPVEATVLKRLEGGSMVASCKRVTFKKTKTKSTLGFEIDGPPKRVLVPFGDGPIVLRIAVSADSGEKSGSVWKGYVHPISEGQISYRSRGQSFTAPAHAATPAEP
;
A
#
# COMPACT_ATOMS: atom_id res chain seq x y z
N MET A 1 46.73 49.18 10.17
CA MET A 1 46.05 47.96 9.68
C MET A 1 46.42 46.81 10.61
N ARG A 2 45.56 46.48 11.59
CA ARG A 2 45.73 45.35 12.51
C ARG A 2 44.38 44.63 12.58
N ASN A 3 44.31 43.44 12.00
CA ASN A 3 43.16 42.55 12.13
C ASN A 3 43.32 41.73 13.41
N LEU A 4 42.42 41.94 14.37
CA LEU A 4 42.21 41.03 15.49
C LEU A 4 41.35 39.86 14.99
N GLY A 5 41.95 38.66 14.95
CA GLY A 5 41.24 37.41 14.75
C GLY A 5 40.61 36.94 16.06
N LEU A 6 39.28 36.94 16.10
CA LEU A 6 38.47 36.41 17.19
C LEU A 6 38.41 34.88 17.06
N VAL A 7 39.08 34.15 17.96
CA VAL A 7 39.00 32.68 18.05
C VAL A 7 37.91 32.33 19.06
N LEU A 8 36.76 31.84 18.56
CA LEU A 8 35.69 31.31 19.40
C LEU A 8 36.01 29.85 19.77
N PHE A 9 36.34 29.60 21.04
CA PHE A 9 36.41 28.26 21.60
C PHE A 9 35.00 27.78 21.96
N LEU A 10 34.44 26.87 21.17
CA LEU A 10 33.20 26.17 21.49
C LEU A 10 33.52 25.03 22.47
N THR A 11 33.20 25.22 23.75
CA THR A 11 33.35 24.21 24.79
C THR A 11 32.15 23.28 24.74
N ILE A 12 32.35 22.04 24.26
CA ILE A 12 31.33 20.99 24.29
C ILE A 12 31.29 20.43 25.71
N GLY A 13 30.23 20.78 26.46
CA GLY A 13 29.93 20.20 27.76
C GLY A 13 29.48 18.75 27.59
N MET A 14 30.28 17.81 28.12
CA MET A 14 29.86 16.42 28.33
C MET A 14 28.81 16.39 29.46
N GLY A 15 27.54 16.37 29.06
CA GLY A 15 26.43 16.09 29.96
C GLY A 15 26.42 14.61 30.34
N LYS A 16 26.40 14.35 31.65
CA LYS A 16 26.25 13.03 32.27
C LYS A 16 25.00 12.34 31.73
N ALA A 17 25.17 11.07 31.38
CA ALA A 17 24.08 10.13 31.13
C ALA A 17 23.32 9.91 32.45
N ASP A 18 22.17 10.56 32.56
CA ASP A 18 21.17 10.26 33.59
C ASP A 18 20.12 9.29 33.03
N GLU A 19 19.54 8.57 33.97
CA GLU A 19 18.85 7.30 33.85
C GLU A 19 17.57 7.32 32.99
N GLY A 20 17.27 6.17 32.38
CA GLY A 20 15.88 5.73 32.31
C GLY A 20 15.01 6.28 31.19
N ALA A 21 15.51 6.37 29.95
CA ALA A 21 14.62 6.41 28.79
C ALA A 21 13.96 5.03 28.62
N GLY A 22 12.85 4.82 29.36
CA GLY A 22 11.91 3.75 29.08
C GLY A 22 11.53 3.84 27.61
N ILE A 23 11.96 2.86 26.83
CA ILE A 23 11.53 2.65 25.46
C ILE A 23 10.02 2.50 25.55
N ALA A 24 9.29 3.56 25.21
CA ALA A 24 7.86 3.50 25.03
C ALA A 24 7.64 2.53 23.88
N LEU A 25 7.32 1.28 24.23
CA LEU A 25 6.90 0.27 23.28
C LEU A 25 5.80 0.90 22.42
N PRO A 26 5.86 0.76 21.09
CA PRO A 26 4.81 1.26 20.23
C PRO A 26 3.49 0.70 20.75
N LEU A 27 2.55 1.61 21.06
CA LEU A 27 1.22 1.23 21.48
C LEU A 27 0.69 0.21 20.46
N PRO A 28 0.21 -0.96 20.91
CA PRO A 28 -0.34 -1.95 20.01
C PRO A 28 -1.41 -1.26 19.19
N LEU A 29 -1.29 -1.32 17.86
CA LEU A 29 -2.35 -0.93 16.96
C LEU A 29 -3.65 -1.54 17.49
N PRO A 30 -4.76 -0.79 17.56
CA PRO A 30 -6.04 -1.36 17.96
C PRO A 30 -6.25 -2.59 17.09
N GLN A 31 -6.20 -3.77 17.72
CA GLN A 31 -6.62 -4.99 17.09
C GLN A 31 -8.10 -4.76 16.83
N MET A 32 -8.42 -4.30 15.61
CA MET A 32 -9.78 -4.39 15.13
C MET A 32 -10.06 -5.87 15.18
N ALA A 33 -10.87 -6.26 16.17
CA ALA A 33 -11.35 -7.63 16.30
C ALA A 33 -11.71 -8.06 14.87
N PRO A 34 -11.22 -9.24 14.41
CA PRO A 34 -11.62 -9.75 13.12
C PRO A 34 -13.13 -9.58 13.09
N GLN A 35 -13.61 -8.75 12.17
CA GLN A 35 -15.03 -8.73 11.91
C GLN A 35 -15.31 -10.18 11.61
N VAL A 36 -16.04 -10.81 12.52
CA VAL A 36 -16.55 -12.15 12.32
C VAL A 36 -17.18 -12.04 10.95
N GLU A 37 -16.51 -12.66 9.98
CA GLU A 37 -17.12 -13.01 8.72
C GLU A 37 -18.26 -13.90 9.16
N GLU A 38 -19.41 -13.28 9.45
CA GLU A 38 -20.67 -13.97 9.35
C GLU A 38 -20.67 -14.46 7.91
N GLU A 39 -20.28 -15.72 7.75
CA GLU A 39 -20.61 -16.49 6.57
C GLU A 39 -22.04 -16.10 6.22
N PRO A 40 -22.31 -15.66 4.98
CA PRO A 40 -23.67 -15.40 4.54
C PRO A 40 -24.43 -16.74 4.58
N SER A 41 -24.98 -17.02 5.76
CA SER A 41 -25.94 -18.07 6.03
C SER A 41 -27.04 -17.90 5.00
N ALA A 42 -27.06 -18.86 4.07
CA ALA A 42 -28.10 -19.11 3.08
C ALA A 42 -28.96 -17.88 2.78
N ALA A 43 -28.55 -17.13 1.74
CA ALA A 43 -29.37 -16.09 1.14
C ALA A 43 -30.85 -16.51 1.16
N PRO A 44 -31.72 -15.82 1.92
CA PRO A 44 -33.14 -15.96 1.66
C PRO A 44 -33.31 -15.58 0.20
N ARG A 45 -33.91 -16.50 -0.56
CA ARG A 45 -34.40 -16.22 -1.92
C ARG A 45 -35.01 -14.84 -1.88
N VAL A 46 -34.41 -13.94 -2.63
CA VAL A 46 -34.91 -12.59 -2.87
C VAL A 46 -36.26 -12.78 -3.55
N SER A 47 -37.30 -12.93 -2.75
CA SER A 47 -38.65 -12.56 -3.12
C SER A 47 -38.53 -11.12 -3.56
N GLU A 48 -38.88 -10.90 -4.83
CA GLU A 48 -39.04 -9.63 -5.51
C GLU A 48 -39.47 -8.56 -4.51
N VAL A 49 -38.49 -7.83 -3.96
CA VAL A 49 -38.77 -6.58 -3.27
C VAL A 49 -39.09 -5.66 -4.41
N THR A 50 -40.37 -5.62 -4.74
CA THR A 50 -41.02 -4.52 -5.41
C THR A 50 -40.43 -3.27 -4.79
N THR A 51 -39.53 -2.61 -5.52
CA THR A 51 -39.18 -1.23 -5.30
C THR A 51 -40.47 -0.46 -5.58
N GLU A 52 -41.40 -0.50 -4.62
CA GLU A 52 -42.36 0.56 -4.42
C GLU A 52 -41.49 1.79 -4.21
N LYS A 53 -41.36 2.47 -5.34
CA LYS A 53 -41.02 3.86 -5.54
C LYS A 53 -41.79 4.68 -4.50
N THR A 54 -41.32 4.67 -3.26
CA THR A 54 -41.52 5.75 -2.32
C THR A 54 -40.77 6.92 -2.93
N ALA A 55 -41.44 7.55 -3.90
CA ALA A 55 -41.26 8.94 -4.18
C ALA A 55 -41.49 9.61 -2.84
N GLU A 56 -40.40 9.79 -2.09
CA GLU A 56 -40.33 10.81 -1.06
C GLU A 56 -40.86 12.04 -1.74
N GLU A 57 -42.09 12.36 -1.39
CA GLU A 57 -42.71 13.65 -1.61
C GLU A 57 -41.73 14.63 -0.98
N ARG A 58 -40.78 15.08 -1.80
CA ARG A 58 -39.87 16.17 -1.50
C ARG A 58 -40.81 17.36 -1.40
N VAL A 59 -41.44 17.49 -0.23
CA VAL A 59 -42.21 18.65 0.14
C VAL A 59 -41.23 19.78 -0.06
N GLU A 60 -41.39 20.50 -1.17
CA GLU A 60 -40.73 21.74 -1.45
C GLU A 60 -41.25 22.70 -0.38
N HIS A 61 -40.71 22.56 0.82
CA HIS A 61 -40.83 23.53 1.87
C HIS A 61 -40.05 24.72 1.35
N GLU A 62 -40.72 25.55 0.57
CA GLU A 62 -40.19 26.85 0.18
C GLU A 62 -39.81 27.55 1.50
N PRO A 63 -38.51 27.75 1.75
CA PRO A 63 -38.10 28.43 2.96
C PRO A 63 -38.75 29.81 2.93
N LYS A 64 -39.41 30.20 4.01
CA LYS A 64 -39.97 31.55 4.13
C LYS A 64 -38.82 32.53 3.85
N LYS A 65 -38.97 33.29 2.76
CA LYS A 65 -37.93 34.16 2.27
C LYS A 65 -37.82 35.37 3.21
N GLY A 66 -36.84 35.33 4.11
CA GLY A 66 -36.47 36.48 4.95
C GLY A 66 -35.85 37.61 4.10
N PRO A 67 -35.48 38.74 4.73
CA PRO A 67 -34.79 39.80 4.01
C PRO A 67 -33.47 39.29 3.43
N ASP A 68 -33.26 39.54 2.14
CA ASP A 68 -32.10 39.03 1.39
C ASP A 68 -30.76 39.66 1.87
N ALA A 69 -30.81 40.76 2.64
CA ALA A 69 -29.64 41.47 3.15
C ALA A 69 -29.86 42.08 4.55
N TYR A 70 -28.78 42.13 5.33
CA TYR A 70 -28.69 42.76 6.65
C TYR A 70 -27.48 43.69 6.70
N ASP A 71 -27.65 44.94 7.15
CA ASP A 71 -26.54 45.88 7.30
C ASP A 71 -25.56 45.43 8.39
N LYS A 72 -26.09 44.92 9.50
CA LYS A 72 -25.33 44.45 10.65
C LYS A 72 -26.00 43.24 11.29
N LEU A 73 -25.30 42.11 11.32
CA LEU A 73 -25.75 40.87 11.95
C LEU A 73 -24.83 40.55 13.15
N THR A 74 -25.40 40.49 14.35
CA THR A 74 -24.64 40.22 15.58
C THR A 74 -24.99 38.83 16.11
N LEU A 75 -23.99 37.98 16.31
CA LEU A 75 -24.15 36.64 16.87
C LEU A 75 -24.13 36.69 18.41
N ARG A 76 -24.56 35.59 19.04
CA ARG A 76 -24.58 35.42 20.50
C ARG A 76 -23.20 35.44 21.15
N ASP A 77 -22.15 35.11 20.40
CA ASP A 77 -20.75 35.18 20.82
C ASP A 77 -20.19 36.62 20.81
N GLY A 78 -20.97 37.59 20.32
CA GLY A 78 -20.57 38.99 20.16
C GLY A 78 -19.87 39.29 18.82
N SER A 79 -19.72 38.30 17.94
CA SER A 79 -19.21 38.50 16.59
C SER A 79 -20.20 39.31 15.76
N VAL A 80 -19.68 40.28 15.02
CA VAL A 80 -20.49 41.19 14.19
C VAL A 80 -20.06 41.04 12.74
N PHE A 81 -21.04 40.79 11.88
CA PHE A 81 -20.88 40.79 10.43
C PHE A 81 -21.59 42.00 9.83
N GLU A 82 -20.94 42.68 8.89
CA GLU A 82 -21.45 43.88 8.23
C GLU A 82 -21.71 43.60 6.74
N LYS A 83 -22.76 44.26 6.21
CA LYS A 83 -23.20 44.13 4.80
C LYS A 83 -23.39 42.66 4.40
N CYS A 84 -24.16 41.95 5.21
CA CYS A 84 -24.47 40.54 5.04
C CYS A 84 -25.54 40.37 3.98
N ARG A 85 -25.32 39.45 3.03
CA ARG A 85 -26.32 39.01 2.06
C ARG A 85 -26.49 37.49 2.20
N VAL A 86 -27.72 37.02 2.37
CA VAL A 86 -27.98 35.58 2.49
C VAL A 86 -28.00 34.97 1.09
N ILE A 87 -27.09 34.02 0.83
CA ILE A 87 -27.01 33.30 -0.47
C ILE A 87 -27.92 32.08 -0.43
N ARG A 88 -27.89 31.34 0.68
CA ARG A 88 -28.60 30.08 0.84
C ARG A 88 -28.98 29.88 2.30
N ALA A 89 -30.19 29.42 2.53
CA ALA A 89 -30.66 28.99 3.85
C ALA A 89 -30.71 27.46 3.88
N ASP A 90 -29.92 26.87 4.78
CA ASP A 90 -30.06 25.46 5.17
C ASP A 90 -30.85 25.39 6.51
N PRO A 91 -31.42 24.23 6.88
CA PRO A 91 -32.21 24.11 8.11
C PRO A 91 -31.43 24.40 9.40
N ASP A 92 -30.11 24.20 9.38
CA ASP A 92 -29.20 24.36 10.52
C ASP A 92 -28.37 25.66 10.46
N ALA A 93 -28.18 26.23 9.26
CA ALA A 93 -27.26 27.33 9.05
C ALA A 93 -27.67 28.24 7.88
N LEU A 94 -27.27 29.51 7.96
CA LEU A 94 -27.35 30.45 6.85
C LEU A 94 -25.99 30.60 6.19
N LEU A 95 -25.92 30.43 4.88
CA LEU A 95 -24.76 30.77 4.08
C LEU A 95 -24.85 32.24 3.69
N VAL A 96 -23.97 33.05 4.26
CA VAL A 96 -23.99 34.51 4.16
C VAL A 96 -22.72 34.99 3.48
N GLU A 97 -22.87 35.87 2.49
CA GLU A 97 -21.80 36.69 1.95
C GLU A 97 -21.69 37.97 2.77
N HIS A 98 -20.49 38.27 3.27
CA HIS A 98 -20.19 39.48 4.02
C HIS A 98 -18.95 40.17 3.42
N SER A 99 -18.61 41.35 3.91
CA SER A 99 -17.50 42.16 3.38
C SER A 99 -16.12 41.46 3.32
N ARG A 100 -15.91 40.41 4.12
CA ARG A 100 -14.63 39.65 4.17
C ARG A 100 -14.69 38.31 3.45
N GLY A 101 -15.83 37.90 2.90
CA GLY A 101 -15.98 36.61 2.20
C GLY A 101 -17.31 35.93 2.47
N MET A 102 -17.33 34.60 2.32
CA MET A 102 -18.50 33.77 2.62
C MET A 102 -18.33 33.06 3.96
N ALA A 103 -19.38 33.05 4.77
CA ALA A 103 -19.42 32.35 6.05
C ALA A 103 -20.70 31.52 6.17
N ARG A 104 -20.57 30.33 6.77
CA ARG A 104 -21.71 29.50 7.19
C ARG A 104 -21.99 29.83 8.66
N LEU A 105 -23.10 30.50 8.93
CA LEU A 105 -23.50 30.92 10.28
C LEU A 105 -24.55 29.96 10.82
N SER A 106 -24.30 29.36 11.99
CA SER A 106 -25.25 28.46 12.63
C SER A 106 -26.49 29.23 13.09
N LEU A 107 -27.69 28.72 12.78
CA LEU A 107 -28.94 29.36 13.22
C LEU A 107 -29.04 29.39 14.76
N PHE A 108 -28.39 28.45 15.46
CA PHE A 108 -28.34 28.43 16.93
C PHE A 108 -27.60 29.63 17.55
N GLU A 109 -26.66 30.22 16.81
CA GLU A 109 -25.84 31.36 17.27
C GLU A 109 -26.45 32.71 16.90
N LEU A 110 -27.49 32.71 16.06
CA LEU A 110 -28.19 33.92 15.66
C LEU A 110 -29.12 34.45 16.76
N PRO A 111 -29.46 35.75 16.73
CA PRO A 111 -30.43 36.33 17.64
C PRO A 111 -31.84 35.79 17.34
N ALA A 112 -32.69 35.69 18.37
CA ALA A 112 -34.02 35.09 18.27
C ALA A 112 -34.91 35.76 17.20
N SER A 113 -34.78 37.07 17.00
CA SER A 113 -35.51 37.80 15.96
C SER A 113 -35.21 37.25 14.55
N VAL A 114 -33.95 36.97 14.26
CA VAL A 114 -33.53 36.42 12.96
C VAL A 114 -33.90 34.95 12.85
N GLN A 115 -33.85 34.19 13.95
CA GLN A 115 -34.31 32.79 13.96
C GLN A 115 -35.80 32.68 13.61
N GLU A 116 -36.64 33.55 14.15
CA GLU A 116 -38.08 33.59 13.85
C GLU A 116 -38.36 34.00 12.39
N GLU A 117 -37.65 35.01 11.87
CA GLU A 117 -37.75 35.46 10.47
C GLU A 117 -37.50 34.32 9.47
N TRP A 118 -36.49 33.48 9.74
CA TRP A 118 -36.12 32.35 8.88
C TRP A 118 -36.86 31.05 9.21
N GLY A 119 -37.81 31.07 10.16
CA GLY A 119 -38.62 29.91 10.51
C GLY A 119 -37.79 28.76 11.10
N PHE A 120 -36.81 29.08 11.94
CA PHE A 120 -35.93 28.09 12.54
C PHE A 120 -36.70 27.07 13.38
N ASP A 121 -36.52 25.78 13.04
CA ASP A 121 -37.01 24.65 13.82
C ASP A 121 -35.81 23.90 14.42
N PRO A 122 -35.63 23.93 15.76
CA PRO A 122 -34.47 23.33 16.40
C PRO A 122 -34.43 21.81 16.20
N PHE A 123 -35.57 21.12 16.04
CA PHE A 123 -35.59 19.68 15.80
C PHE A 123 -35.03 19.36 14.42
N LYS A 124 -35.59 20.00 13.37
CA LYS A 124 -35.10 19.82 11.98
C LYS A 124 -33.62 20.20 11.84
N ALA A 125 -33.19 21.27 12.50
CA ALA A 125 -31.79 21.69 12.49
C ALA A 125 -30.85 20.63 13.09
N THR A 126 -31.22 20.04 14.24
CA THR A 126 -30.40 19.00 14.86
C THR A 126 -30.35 17.71 14.04
N GLU A 127 -31.45 17.31 13.41
CA GLU A 127 -31.48 16.13 12.54
C GLU A 127 -30.63 16.33 11.29
N TYR A 128 -30.76 17.49 10.63
CA TYR A 128 -29.95 17.83 9.48
C TYR A 128 -28.46 17.85 9.81
N PHE A 129 -28.08 18.48 10.93
CA PHE A 129 -26.68 18.53 11.38
C PHE A 129 -26.12 17.12 11.67
N LYS A 130 -26.90 16.24 12.31
CA LYS A 130 -26.51 14.85 12.57
C LYS A 130 -26.32 14.07 11.26
N ALA A 131 -27.25 14.20 10.33
CA ALA A 131 -27.19 13.54 9.03
C ALA A 131 -25.98 13.99 8.22
N GLU A 132 -25.73 15.29 8.13
CA GLU A 132 -24.58 15.85 7.41
C GLU A 132 -23.26 15.44 8.08
N THR A 133 -23.18 15.45 9.41
CA THR A 133 -22.00 14.99 10.15
C THR A 133 -21.73 13.50 9.88
N ALA A 134 -22.77 12.67 9.86
CA ALA A 134 -22.64 11.24 9.55
C ALA A 134 -22.13 11.04 8.12
N ARG A 135 -22.70 11.76 7.14
CA ARG A 135 -22.28 11.74 5.74
C ARG A 135 -20.81 12.14 5.58
N GLN A 136 -20.38 13.21 6.25
CA GLN A 136 -18.98 13.66 6.20
C GLN A 136 -18.02 12.69 6.89
N ARG A 137 -18.45 11.97 7.93
CA ARG A 137 -17.66 10.91 8.55
C ARG A 137 -17.50 9.73 7.59
N GLU A 138 -18.59 9.31 6.95
CA GLU A 138 -18.56 8.21 5.99
C GLU A 138 -17.65 8.54 4.79
N LEU A 139 -17.75 9.74 4.23
CA LEU A 139 -16.88 10.19 3.14
C LEU A 139 -15.40 10.18 3.55
N ARG A 140 -15.09 10.71 4.75
CA ARG A 140 -13.70 10.68 5.27
C ARG A 140 -13.19 9.26 5.48
N TRP A 141 -14.04 8.38 6.01
CA TRP A 141 -13.71 6.97 6.20
C TRP A 141 -13.44 6.26 4.86
N ARG A 142 -14.28 6.51 3.85
CA ARG A 142 -14.12 5.95 2.51
C ARG A 142 -12.81 6.39 1.85
N MET A 143 -12.51 7.69 1.88
CA MET A 143 -11.26 8.23 1.35
C MET A 143 -10.02 7.67 2.06
N PHE A 144 -10.11 7.44 3.37
CA PHE A 144 -9.02 6.83 4.14
C PHE A 144 -8.74 5.39 3.68
N TRP A 145 -9.78 4.58 3.51
CA TRP A 145 -9.63 3.20 3.04
C TRP A 145 -9.15 3.09 1.60
N GLU A 146 -9.69 3.90 0.70
CA GLU A 146 -9.25 3.94 -0.70
C GLU A 146 -7.76 4.31 -0.79
N ARG A 147 -7.32 5.29 0.00
CA ARG A 147 -5.90 5.66 0.09
C ARG A 147 -5.03 4.51 0.60
N GLN A 148 -5.47 3.80 1.64
CA GLN A 148 -4.73 2.65 2.17
C GLN A 148 -4.63 1.50 1.15
N GLN A 149 -5.70 1.22 0.41
CA GLN A 149 -5.67 0.23 -0.66
C GLN A 149 -4.68 0.63 -1.75
N TYR A 150 -4.77 1.87 -2.25
CA TYR A 150 -3.88 2.39 -3.27
C TYR A 150 -2.40 2.36 -2.84
N GLU A 151 -2.09 2.77 -1.61
CA GLU A 151 -0.73 2.71 -1.06
C GLU A 151 -0.21 1.26 -0.97
N SER A 152 -1.07 0.29 -0.61
CA SER A 152 -0.70 -1.12 -0.56
C SER A 152 -0.45 -1.72 -1.95
N GLU A 153 -1.26 -1.36 -2.94
CA GLU A 153 -1.09 -1.80 -4.33
C GLU A 153 0.18 -1.23 -4.94
N GLN A 154 0.46 0.06 -4.70
CA GLN A 154 1.71 0.68 -5.15
C GLN A 154 2.93 0.00 -4.53
N ALA A 155 2.91 -0.28 -3.22
CA ALA A 155 4.00 -0.97 -2.54
C ALA A 155 4.24 -2.37 -3.14
N GLN A 156 3.18 -3.13 -3.42
CA GLN A 156 3.30 -4.44 -4.07
C GLN A 156 3.90 -4.34 -5.48
N GLN A 157 3.46 -3.37 -6.28
CA GLN A 157 4.00 -3.15 -7.62
C GLN A 157 5.48 -2.74 -7.59
N GLU A 158 5.87 -1.88 -6.66
CA GLU A 158 7.28 -1.48 -6.49
C GLU A 158 8.16 -2.66 -6.06
N ASP A 159 7.69 -3.48 -5.11
CA ASP A 159 8.39 -4.67 -4.67
C ASP A 159 8.53 -5.71 -5.80
N GLU A 160 7.47 -5.93 -6.57
CA GLU A 160 7.50 -6.81 -7.74
C GLU A 160 8.48 -6.31 -8.80
N GLN A 161 8.44 -5.01 -9.13
CA GLN A 161 9.39 -4.40 -10.07
C GLN A 161 10.83 -4.51 -9.57
N ARG A 162 11.06 -4.33 -8.26
CA ARG A 162 12.38 -4.46 -7.65
C ARG A 162 12.90 -5.89 -7.73
N LEU A 163 12.03 -6.87 -7.45
CA LEU A 163 12.35 -8.28 -7.61
C LEU A 163 12.66 -8.60 -9.08
N MET A 164 11.81 -8.19 -10.02
CA MET A 164 12.05 -8.36 -11.45
C MET A 164 13.35 -7.71 -11.92
N ALA A 165 13.65 -6.49 -11.49
CA ALA A 165 14.88 -5.78 -11.85
C ALA A 165 16.13 -6.49 -11.30
N THR A 166 16.04 -7.04 -10.08
CA THR A 166 17.12 -7.84 -9.49
C THR A 166 17.35 -9.10 -10.31
N ALA A 167 16.28 -9.79 -10.68
CA ALA A 167 16.40 -11.07 -11.36
C ALA A 167 16.75 -10.94 -12.85
N ALA A 168 16.35 -9.86 -13.51
CA ALA A 168 16.82 -9.49 -14.85
C ALA A 168 18.34 -9.26 -14.88
N ARG A 169 18.92 -8.73 -13.79
CA ARG A 169 20.38 -8.55 -13.65
C ARG A 169 21.10 -9.85 -13.28
N GLU A 170 20.44 -10.74 -12.55
CA GLU A 170 21.04 -11.91 -11.93
C GLU A 170 20.67 -13.22 -12.63
N TRP A 171 20.84 -13.30 -13.96
CA TRP A 171 20.87 -14.59 -14.63
C TRP A 171 22.04 -15.41 -14.07
N VAL A 172 21.71 -16.48 -13.33
CA VAL A 172 22.70 -17.26 -12.61
C VAL A 172 23.21 -18.38 -13.53
N PRO A 173 24.51 -18.44 -13.84
CA PRO A 173 25.05 -19.59 -14.55
C PRO A 173 24.94 -20.83 -13.67
N VAL A 174 24.31 -21.89 -14.18
CA VAL A 174 24.10 -23.15 -13.47
C VAL A 174 24.55 -24.34 -14.32
N GLU A 175 24.97 -25.40 -13.63
CA GLU A 175 25.02 -26.74 -14.17
C GLU A 175 23.91 -27.55 -13.52
N ALA A 176 23.04 -28.14 -14.33
CA ALA A 176 21.91 -28.92 -13.86
C ALA A 176 22.06 -30.38 -14.30
N THR A 177 21.77 -31.30 -13.40
CA THR A 177 21.65 -32.73 -13.75
C THR A 177 20.17 -33.05 -13.97
N VAL A 178 19.82 -33.44 -15.19
CA VAL A 178 18.44 -33.73 -15.58
C VAL A 178 17.97 -35.01 -14.90
N LEU A 179 16.97 -34.91 -14.01
CA LEU A 179 16.41 -36.06 -13.31
C LEU A 179 15.25 -36.68 -14.11
N LYS A 180 14.33 -35.84 -14.57
CA LYS A 180 13.13 -36.28 -15.30
C LYS A 180 12.67 -35.20 -16.27
N ARG A 181 12.29 -35.59 -17.49
CA ARG A 181 11.61 -34.69 -18.44
C ARG A 181 10.10 -34.75 -18.20
N LEU A 182 9.46 -33.59 -18.19
CA LEU A 182 8.00 -33.44 -18.14
C LEU A 182 7.47 -33.20 -19.55
N GLU A 183 6.18 -33.46 -19.74
CA GLU A 183 5.48 -33.08 -20.97
C GLU A 183 5.47 -31.55 -21.10
N GLY A 184 5.62 -31.03 -22.33
CA GLY A 184 5.66 -29.58 -22.57
C GLY A 184 7.06 -28.93 -22.43
N GLY A 185 8.15 -29.70 -22.58
CA GLY A 185 9.52 -29.15 -22.67
C GLY A 185 10.14 -28.73 -21.32
N SER A 186 9.42 -28.91 -20.21
CA SER A 186 9.96 -28.67 -18.86
C SER A 186 10.77 -29.86 -18.38
N MET A 187 11.74 -29.63 -17.50
CA MET A 187 12.51 -30.71 -16.88
C MET A 187 12.70 -30.50 -15.38
N VAL A 188 12.63 -31.59 -14.61
CA VAL A 188 13.03 -31.61 -13.20
C VAL A 188 14.52 -31.86 -13.15
N ALA A 189 15.29 -30.94 -12.58
CA ALA A 189 16.75 -31.03 -12.51
C ALA A 189 17.28 -30.61 -11.14
N SER A 190 18.38 -31.24 -10.73
CA SER A 190 19.16 -30.78 -9.58
C SER A 190 20.18 -29.76 -10.07
N CYS A 191 20.01 -28.50 -9.65
CA CYS A 191 20.80 -27.39 -10.15
C CYS A 191 21.93 -27.01 -9.19
N LYS A 192 23.09 -26.67 -9.74
CA LYS A 192 24.23 -26.13 -9.00
C LYS A 192 24.66 -24.82 -9.64
N ARG A 193 24.65 -23.74 -8.87
CA ARG A 193 25.19 -22.44 -9.25
C ARG A 193 26.70 -22.54 -9.46
N VAL A 194 27.14 -22.04 -10.61
CA VAL A 194 28.56 -21.89 -10.92
C VAL A 194 29.06 -20.61 -10.26
N THR A 195 30.00 -20.74 -9.32
CA THR A 195 30.66 -19.62 -8.67
C THR A 195 32.17 -19.71 -8.90
N PHE A 196 32.84 -18.56 -8.90
CA PHE A 196 34.29 -18.48 -9.06
C PHE A 196 34.89 -17.96 -7.76
N LYS A 197 35.65 -18.81 -7.05
CA LYS A 197 36.36 -18.40 -5.84
C LYS A 197 37.78 -17.97 -6.22
N LYS A 198 38.18 -16.78 -5.80
CA LYS A 198 39.58 -16.35 -5.91
C LYS A 198 40.46 -17.36 -5.18
N THR A 199 41.52 -17.82 -5.84
CA THR A 199 42.51 -18.70 -5.20
C THR A 199 43.80 -17.94 -5.00
N LYS A 200 44.52 -18.27 -3.95
CA LYS A 200 45.88 -17.78 -3.74
C LYS A 200 46.84 -18.92 -4.05
N THR A 201 47.88 -18.64 -4.82
CA THR A 201 48.93 -19.60 -5.13
C THR A 201 50.24 -19.09 -4.54
N LYS A 202 50.99 -19.97 -3.86
CA LYS A 202 52.32 -19.63 -3.38
C LYS A 202 53.34 -19.83 -4.50
N SER A 203 54.07 -18.78 -4.82
CA SER A 203 55.20 -18.80 -5.75
C SER A 203 56.34 -19.69 -5.20
N THR A 204 57.21 -20.17 -6.10
CA THR A 204 58.44 -20.88 -5.73
C THR A 204 59.36 -20.05 -4.83
N LEU A 205 59.25 -18.72 -4.89
CA LEU A 205 59.96 -17.76 -4.02
C LEU A 205 59.21 -17.44 -2.71
N GLY A 206 58.08 -18.08 -2.43
CA GLY A 206 57.32 -17.93 -1.18
C GLY A 206 56.27 -16.80 -1.15
N PHE A 207 56.17 -15.97 -2.18
CA PHE A 207 55.14 -14.92 -2.28
C PHE A 207 53.75 -15.50 -2.57
N GLU A 208 52.70 -14.93 -1.98
CA GLU A 208 51.32 -15.22 -2.37
C GLU A 208 50.92 -14.38 -3.58
N ILE A 209 50.54 -15.03 -4.67
CA ILE A 209 50.04 -14.40 -5.88
C ILE A 209 48.58 -14.79 -6.04
N ASP A 210 47.74 -13.85 -6.49
CA ASP A 210 46.37 -14.17 -6.89
C ASP A 210 46.41 -15.15 -8.09
N GLY A 211 45.91 -16.36 -7.84
CA GLY A 211 45.79 -17.41 -8.84
C GLY A 211 44.51 -17.24 -9.67
N PRO A 212 44.41 -17.96 -10.79
CA PRO A 212 43.17 -17.99 -11.57
C PRO A 212 41.99 -18.43 -10.67
N PRO A 213 40.80 -17.83 -10.84
CA PRO A 213 39.66 -18.18 -10.04
C PRO A 213 39.29 -19.66 -10.23
N LYS A 214 39.10 -20.38 -9.13
CA LYS A 214 38.68 -21.78 -9.17
C LYS A 214 37.17 -21.83 -9.29
N ARG A 215 36.70 -22.59 -10.28
CA ARG A 215 35.29 -22.91 -10.46
C ARG A 215 34.80 -23.78 -9.30
N VAL A 216 33.75 -23.34 -8.62
CA VAL A 216 33.11 -24.03 -7.49
C VAL A 216 31.60 -24.11 -7.75
N LEU A 217 31.05 -25.32 -7.65
CA LEU A 217 29.62 -25.57 -7.78
C LEU A 217 28.96 -25.52 -6.40
N VAL A 218 27.96 -24.66 -6.25
CA VAL A 218 27.17 -24.51 -5.01
C VAL A 218 25.74 -24.96 -5.31
N PRO A 219 25.08 -25.77 -4.46
CA PRO A 219 23.68 -26.15 -4.69
C PRO A 219 22.79 -24.92 -4.84
N PHE A 220 21.88 -24.98 -5.82
CA PHE A 220 20.89 -23.94 -6.10
C PHE A 220 19.58 -24.34 -5.40
N GLY A 221 19.40 -23.89 -4.15
CA GLY A 221 18.28 -24.26 -3.29
C GLY A 221 18.43 -25.62 -2.59
N ASP A 222 17.39 -26.02 -1.84
CA ASP A 222 17.40 -27.23 -0.99
C ASP A 222 16.90 -28.50 -1.70
N GLY A 223 16.62 -28.43 -3.00
CA GLY A 223 15.97 -29.54 -3.70
C GLY A 223 15.99 -29.46 -5.22
N PRO A 224 15.38 -30.45 -5.89
CA PRO A 224 15.18 -30.41 -7.32
C PRO A 224 14.25 -29.25 -7.70
N ILE A 225 14.58 -28.57 -8.78
CA ILE A 225 13.76 -27.49 -9.34
C ILE A 225 13.23 -27.87 -10.72
N VAL A 226 12.14 -27.23 -11.14
CA VAL A 226 11.62 -27.40 -12.50
C VAL A 226 12.16 -26.31 -13.39
N LEU A 227 12.92 -26.67 -14.41
CA LEU A 227 13.43 -25.75 -15.42
C LEU A 227 12.45 -25.68 -16.59
N ARG A 228 11.93 -24.48 -16.84
CA ARG A 228 11.19 -24.13 -18.06
C ARG A 228 12.18 -23.62 -19.09
N ILE A 229 12.55 -24.48 -20.02
CA ILE A 229 13.51 -24.14 -21.07
C ILE A 229 12.74 -23.63 -22.28
N ALA A 230 13.06 -22.42 -22.74
CA ALA A 230 12.41 -21.80 -23.90
C ALA A 230 12.82 -22.40 -25.26
N VAL A 231 13.48 -23.56 -25.28
CA VAL A 231 14.12 -24.14 -26.48
C VAL A 231 13.40 -25.41 -26.92
N SER A 232 13.32 -25.57 -28.25
CA SER A 232 12.64 -26.65 -28.97
C SER A 232 12.78 -28.02 -28.30
N ALA A 233 11.67 -28.75 -28.25
CA ALA A 233 11.49 -30.06 -27.60
C ALA A 233 12.48 -31.16 -28.05
N ASP A 234 13.27 -30.89 -29.10
CA ASP A 234 14.14 -31.84 -29.78
C ASP A 234 15.58 -31.89 -29.25
N SER A 235 15.93 -31.18 -28.16
CA SER A 235 17.23 -31.43 -27.53
C SER A 235 17.24 -32.88 -27.01
N GLY A 236 18.04 -33.76 -27.62
CA GLY A 236 18.09 -35.20 -27.33
C GLY A 236 18.69 -35.56 -25.96
N GLU A 237 18.57 -34.68 -24.97
CA GLU A 237 19.10 -34.83 -23.63
C GLU A 237 18.36 -35.94 -22.88
N LYS A 238 19.08 -37.03 -22.58
CA LYS A 238 18.59 -38.17 -21.81
C LYS A 238 18.62 -37.85 -20.31
N SER A 239 17.80 -38.54 -19.51
CA SER A 239 17.88 -38.48 -18.04
C SER A 239 19.31 -38.80 -17.58
N GLY A 240 19.87 -37.99 -16.69
CA GLY A 240 21.26 -38.07 -16.24
C GLY A 240 22.25 -37.23 -17.05
N SER A 241 21.83 -36.58 -18.14
CA SER A 241 22.65 -35.59 -18.84
C SER A 241 22.90 -34.33 -17.99
N VAL A 242 24.03 -33.67 -18.26
CA VAL A 242 24.39 -32.39 -17.63
C VAL A 242 23.99 -31.27 -18.57
N TRP A 243 22.99 -30.50 -18.16
CA TRP A 243 22.57 -29.29 -18.82
C TRP A 243 23.37 -28.10 -18.29
N LYS A 244 23.77 -27.18 -19.17
CA LYS A 244 24.47 -25.94 -18.81
C LYS A 244 23.71 -24.75 -19.37
N GLY A 245 23.48 -23.76 -18.53
CA GLY A 245 22.78 -22.56 -18.96
C GLY A 245 22.65 -21.56 -17.84
N TYR A 246 21.73 -20.63 -18.04
CA TYR A 246 21.40 -19.59 -17.08
C TYR A 246 20.00 -19.85 -16.53
N VAL A 247 19.85 -19.72 -15.22
CA VAL A 247 18.57 -19.87 -14.53
C VAL A 247 18.23 -18.59 -13.81
N HIS A 248 16.97 -18.21 -13.92
CA HIS A 248 16.41 -17.06 -13.23
C HIS A 248 16.17 -17.40 -11.75
N PRO A 249 16.68 -16.60 -10.79
CA PRO A 249 16.62 -16.93 -9.37
C PRO A 249 15.20 -16.89 -8.80
N ILE A 250 14.32 -16.08 -9.37
CA ILE A 250 12.91 -16.01 -8.96
C ILE A 250 12.15 -17.17 -9.59
N SER A 251 11.42 -17.90 -8.75
CA SER A 251 10.48 -18.92 -9.19
C SER A 251 9.22 -18.28 -9.78
N GLU A 252 8.80 -18.71 -10.96
CA GLU A 252 7.56 -18.30 -11.62
C GLU A 252 6.30 -18.97 -11.03
N GLY A 253 6.48 -19.90 -10.10
CA GLY A 253 5.40 -20.65 -9.49
C GLY A 253 5.87 -22.01 -8.98
N GLN A 254 4.91 -22.88 -8.69
CA GLN A 254 5.17 -24.24 -8.24
C GLN A 254 4.53 -25.24 -9.21
N ILE A 255 5.28 -26.28 -9.59
CA ILE A 255 4.79 -27.35 -10.45
C ILE A 255 4.79 -28.65 -9.66
N SER A 256 3.63 -29.31 -9.61
CA SER A 256 3.49 -30.64 -9.03
C SER A 256 3.84 -31.71 -10.07
N TYR A 257 4.59 -32.72 -9.65
CA TYR A 257 4.96 -33.85 -10.50
C TYR A 257 4.95 -35.16 -9.72
N ARG A 258 4.62 -36.27 -10.39
CA ARG A 258 4.70 -37.62 -9.78
C ARG A 258 6.01 -38.31 -10.14
N SER A 259 6.67 -38.87 -9.13
CA SER A 259 7.86 -39.71 -9.28
C SER A 259 7.76 -40.93 -8.37
N ARG A 260 7.92 -42.14 -8.92
CA ARG A 260 7.82 -43.41 -8.18
C ARG A 260 6.56 -43.55 -7.30
N GLY A 261 5.42 -43.08 -7.81
CA GLY A 261 4.14 -43.14 -7.10
C GLY A 261 3.92 -42.05 -6.03
N GLN A 262 4.90 -41.20 -5.75
CA GLN A 262 4.78 -40.06 -4.83
C GLN A 262 4.61 -38.75 -5.60
N SER A 263 3.78 -37.84 -5.07
CA SER A 263 3.60 -36.48 -5.58
C SER A 263 4.60 -35.53 -4.92
N PHE A 264 5.33 -34.76 -5.74
CA PHE A 264 6.26 -33.73 -5.30
C PHE A 264 5.82 -32.39 -5.86
N THR A 265 6.13 -31.30 -5.14
CA THR A 265 5.95 -29.93 -5.58
C THR A 265 7.30 -29.25 -5.59
N ALA A 266 7.71 -28.66 -6.71
CA ALA A 266 8.97 -27.96 -6.84
C ALA A 266 8.78 -26.58 -7.48
N PRO A 267 9.61 -25.58 -7.10
CA PRO A 267 9.56 -24.27 -7.73
C PRO A 267 9.99 -24.37 -9.19
N ALA A 268 9.27 -23.64 -10.05
CA ALA A 268 9.54 -23.55 -11.48
C ALA A 268 10.35 -22.29 -11.78
N HIS A 269 11.43 -22.43 -12.53
CA HIS A 269 12.32 -21.33 -12.90
C HIS A 269 12.49 -21.26 -14.41
N ALA A 270 12.54 -20.04 -14.96
CA ALA A 270 12.95 -19.82 -16.34
C ALA A 270 14.42 -20.20 -16.54
N ALA A 271 14.69 -20.85 -17.66
CA ALA A 271 16.01 -21.35 -18.00
C ALA A 271 16.33 -21.10 -19.48
N THR A 272 17.53 -20.58 -19.74
CA THR A 272 18.05 -20.37 -21.11
C THR A 272 19.34 -21.16 -21.26
N PRO A 273 19.49 -22.01 -22.28
CA PRO A 273 20.72 -22.76 -22.48
C PRO A 273 21.88 -21.81 -22.75
N ALA A 274 23.09 -22.20 -22.34
CA ALA A 274 24.29 -21.48 -22.74
C ALA A 274 24.50 -21.70 -24.25
N GLU A 275 24.66 -20.63 -25.02
CA GLU A 275 25.08 -20.75 -26.42
C GLU A 275 26.46 -21.45 -26.46
N PRO A 276 26.65 -22.44 -27.35
CA PRO A 276 27.88 -23.23 -27.43
C PRO A 276 29.11 -22.44 -27.88
#